data_AF-A0A944Y772-F1
#
_entry.id   AF-A0A944Y772-F1
#
_cell.length_a   1.000
_cell.length_b   1.000
_cell.length_c   1.000
_cell.angle_alpha   90.00
_cell.angle_beta   90.00
_cell.angle_gamma   90.00
#
_symmetry.space_group_name_H-M   'P 1'
#
loop_
_entity.id
_entity.type
_entity.pdbx_description
1 polymer ?
#
loop_
_entity_poly.entity_id
_entity_poly.type
_entity_poly.pdbx_seq_one_letter_code
_entity_poly.pdbx_strand_id
1 'polypeptide(L)'
;MKFFSALLLAFLLTFPEISFAKDKVYYAGLSFIGNHADNQKSYPYSYRLAEAKNEKGIPVLEQLLVDRVKQVQRSDLDFIINDLGNYQSGDSVSIALAIDWENVATEQIGGLYKLVLDIHAQVLIFDYGKQKVVGSYPIAVQIRDVSQNQPTDEKIEGLFKTLFYGNDKNVNILDVFSARIQTVSIKKSYGQYLRVTGVNIEDKARPFFPNDGLDFERSFSGLLAQSFGKFLSTNQGVSMLPYSKGEALGNKMAMRFANGDIFNLEIPSTDFGINLTLRGFKKGSVGKTSSKEAFAYGSYMRIKLEQPDFGKVYFDKPIRNVAVKEVPITQTEVDDWAAFQESLFALFDKFSKEINDTDKKWAQKTTGSKKNDVKLVLKEFDQFKKILDKCR
;
A
#
# COMPACT_ATOMS: atom_id res chain seq x y z
N MET A 1 -5.90 -56.09 -54.86
CA MET A 1 -4.72 -55.52 -54.18
C MET A 1 -5.06 -54.08 -53.83
N LYS A 2 -5.63 -53.81 -52.65
CA LYS A 2 -4.96 -53.50 -51.37
C LYS A 2 -4.16 -52.17 -51.41
N PHE A 3 -4.75 -51.17 -50.76
CA PHE A 3 -4.14 -50.15 -49.90
C PHE A 3 -2.97 -49.32 -50.45
N PHE A 4 -3.26 -48.09 -50.86
CA PHE A 4 -2.36 -46.96 -50.60
C PHE A 4 -3.12 -45.95 -49.73
N SER A 5 -3.15 -46.28 -48.43
CA SER A 5 -3.69 -45.44 -47.38
C SER A 5 -2.67 -44.36 -47.03
N ALA A 6 -3.19 -43.16 -46.86
CA ALA A 6 -2.58 -41.99 -46.25
C ALA A 6 -1.37 -42.28 -45.36
N LEU A 7 -0.19 -41.87 -45.83
CA LEU A 7 0.98 -41.64 -44.98
C LEU A 7 1.28 -40.13 -44.95
N LEU A 8 0.25 -39.34 -44.61
CA LEU A 8 0.44 -38.01 -44.05
C LEU A 8 0.66 -38.21 -42.54
N LEU A 9 1.74 -38.92 -42.18
CA LEU A 9 2.09 -39.18 -40.80
C LEU A 9 2.63 -37.87 -40.22
N ALA A 10 1.76 -37.24 -39.44
CA ALA A 10 2.00 -36.14 -38.54
C ALA A 10 3.46 -36.03 -38.07
N PHE A 11 4.22 -35.14 -38.70
CA PHE A 11 5.30 -34.45 -38.00
C PHE A 11 4.61 -33.41 -37.10
N LEU A 12 4.00 -33.90 -36.02
CA LEU A 12 3.67 -33.09 -34.86
C LEU A 12 4.99 -32.45 -34.45
N LEU A 13 5.09 -31.15 -34.72
CA LEU A 13 6.07 -30.27 -34.12
C LEU A 13 5.86 -30.36 -32.61
N THR A 14 6.47 -31.35 -31.97
CA THR A 14 6.73 -31.32 -30.54
C THR A 14 7.79 -30.26 -30.38
N PHE A 15 7.37 -28.99 -30.35
CA PHE A 15 8.19 -27.96 -29.72
C PHE A 15 8.44 -28.49 -28.31
N PRO A 16 9.68 -28.79 -27.92
CA PRO A 16 9.95 -29.06 -26.52
C PRO A 16 9.45 -27.83 -25.76
N GLU A 17 8.52 -28.03 -24.83
CA GLU A 17 8.22 -26.98 -23.87
C GLU A 17 9.54 -26.68 -23.17
N ILE A 18 10.14 -25.55 -23.53
CA ILE A 18 11.30 -25.03 -22.83
C ILE A 18 10.76 -24.62 -21.46
N SER A 19 10.73 -25.57 -20.54
CA SER A 19 10.46 -25.33 -19.14
C SER A 19 11.69 -24.62 -18.59
N PHE A 20 11.62 -23.30 -18.52
CA PHE A 20 12.61 -22.53 -17.78
C PHE A 20 12.52 -22.95 -16.31
N ALA A 21 13.67 -23.27 -15.71
CA ALA A 21 13.73 -23.50 -14.28
C ALA A 21 13.22 -22.24 -13.56
N LYS A 22 12.31 -22.42 -12.62
CA LYS A 22 11.75 -21.33 -11.84
C LYS A 22 12.81 -20.73 -10.94
N ASP A 23 12.79 -19.42 -10.81
CA ASP A 23 13.67 -18.73 -9.86
C ASP A 23 13.18 -19.01 -8.44
N LYS A 24 14.12 -19.22 -7.51
CA LYS A 24 13.81 -19.43 -6.11
C LYS A 24 13.65 -18.10 -5.39
N VAL A 25 12.59 -18.01 -4.58
CA VAL A 25 12.36 -16.90 -3.66
C VAL A 25 12.12 -17.45 -2.26
N TYR A 26 12.91 -17.02 -1.29
CA TYR A 26 12.85 -17.52 0.08
C TYR A 26 11.84 -16.74 0.89
N TYR A 27 10.99 -17.43 1.63
CA TYR A 27 10.07 -16.78 2.55
C TYR A 27 10.74 -16.62 3.92
N ALA A 28 10.86 -15.37 4.37
CA ALA A 28 11.57 -15.01 5.60
C ALA A 28 10.66 -14.84 6.83
N GLY A 29 9.34 -14.79 6.65
CA GLY A 29 8.40 -14.70 7.76
C GLY A 29 7.62 -13.38 7.85
N LEU A 30 6.81 -13.28 8.89
CA LEU A 30 6.28 -12.02 9.40
C LEU A 30 7.39 -11.20 10.08
N SER A 31 7.34 -9.89 9.92
CA SER A 31 8.30 -8.95 10.48
C SER A 31 7.68 -7.59 10.82
N PHE A 32 8.42 -6.80 11.59
CA PHE A 32 8.07 -5.43 11.96
C PHE A 32 9.17 -4.47 11.52
N ILE A 33 8.81 -3.38 10.85
CA ILE A 33 9.73 -2.32 10.43
C ILE A 33 10.00 -1.42 11.64
N GLY A 34 11.28 -1.21 11.96
CA GLY A 34 11.71 -0.30 13.03
C GLY A 34 12.54 -0.98 14.10
N ASN A 35 12.81 -0.27 15.19
CA ASN A 35 13.63 -0.81 16.27
C ASN A 35 12.86 -1.89 17.04
N HIS A 36 13.47 -3.07 17.20
CA HIS A 36 12.86 -4.20 17.88
C HIS A 36 12.33 -3.84 19.28
N ALA A 37 13.10 -3.06 20.06
CA ALA A 37 12.72 -2.65 21.41
C ALA A 37 11.38 -1.89 21.46
N ASP A 38 11.01 -1.25 20.35
CA ASP A 38 9.80 -0.44 20.25
C ASP A 38 8.61 -1.21 19.65
N ASN A 39 8.79 -2.43 19.14
CA ASN A 39 7.73 -3.15 18.41
C ASN A 39 6.44 -3.32 19.24
N GLN A 40 6.55 -3.68 20.51
CA GLN A 40 5.38 -3.84 21.39
C GLN A 40 4.64 -2.51 21.59
N LYS A 41 5.36 -1.39 21.58
CA LYS A 41 4.79 -0.05 21.74
C LYS A 41 4.22 0.49 20.43
N SER A 42 4.89 0.25 19.31
CA SER A 42 4.53 0.75 17.99
C SER A 42 3.41 -0.07 17.34
N TYR A 43 3.34 -1.37 17.65
CA TYR A 43 2.41 -2.32 17.04
C TYR A 43 1.76 -3.24 18.11
N PRO A 44 1.11 -2.69 19.15
CA PRO A 44 0.69 -3.47 20.33
C PRO A 44 -0.23 -4.66 20.02
N TYR A 45 -1.12 -4.56 19.02
CA TYR A 45 -2.03 -5.66 18.67
C TYR A 45 -1.36 -6.65 17.72
N SER A 46 -0.68 -6.18 16.68
CA SER A 46 0.05 -7.02 15.73
C SER A 46 1.18 -7.81 16.40
N TYR A 47 1.92 -7.17 17.32
CA TYR A 47 2.99 -7.82 18.09
C TYR A 47 2.44 -8.93 18.99
N ARG A 48 1.33 -8.68 19.71
CA ARG A 48 0.67 -9.72 20.52
C ARG A 48 0.19 -10.90 19.69
N LEU A 49 -0.36 -10.66 18.51
CA LEU A 49 -0.80 -11.72 17.60
C LEU A 49 0.37 -12.52 17.02
N ALA A 50 1.50 -11.86 16.74
CA ALA A 50 2.73 -12.51 16.28
C ALA A 50 3.33 -13.42 17.36
N GLU A 51 3.29 -13.01 18.63
CA GLU A 51 3.81 -13.78 19.77
C GLU A 51 2.84 -14.89 20.26
N ALA A 52 1.58 -14.87 19.81
CA ALA A 52 0.58 -15.86 20.19
C ALA A 52 0.94 -17.26 19.67
N LYS A 53 1.05 -18.22 20.60
CA LYS A 53 1.41 -19.61 20.32
C LYS A 53 0.23 -20.54 20.61
N ASN A 54 0.14 -21.62 19.85
CA ASN A 54 -0.78 -22.72 20.16
C ASN A 54 -0.24 -23.57 21.34
N GLU A 55 -0.99 -24.58 21.77
CA GLU A 55 -0.61 -25.51 22.85
C GLU A 55 0.73 -26.23 22.62
N LYS A 56 1.18 -26.32 21.36
CA LYS A 56 2.46 -26.93 20.98
C LYS A 56 3.62 -25.91 20.92
N GLY A 57 3.39 -24.66 21.33
CA GLY A 57 4.39 -23.59 21.32
C GLY A 57 4.68 -23.00 19.92
N ILE A 58 3.87 -23.32 18.92
CA ILE A 58 4.07 -22.86 17.53
C ILE A 58 3.38 -21.50 17.35
N PRO A 59 4.06 -20.48 16.79
CA PRO A 59 3.44 -19.19 16.48
C PRO A 59 2.28 -19.33 15.49
N VAL A 60 1.07 -18.99 15.93
CA VAL A 60 -0.16 -19.24 15.16
C VAL A 60 -0.21 -18.39 13.90
N LEU A 61 0.14 -17.11 14.02
CA LEU A 61 0.07 -16.16 12.92
C LEU A 61 1.05 -16.52 11.79
N GLU A 62 2.26 -16.92 12.15
CA GLU A 62 3.29 -17.38 11.20
C GLU A 62 2.84 -18.64 10.46
N GLN A 63 2.25 -19.61 11.18
CA GLN A 63 1.72 -20.83 10.57
C GLN A 63 0.64 -20.52 9.52
N LEU A 64 -0.31 -19.64 9.86
CA LEU A 64 -1.37 -19.22 8.95
C LEU A 64 -0.85 -18.49 7.70
N LEU A 65 0.25 -17.74 7.84
CA LEU A 65 0.89 -17.05 6.72
C LEU A 65 1.65 -18.03 5.83
N VAL A 66 2.43 -18.95 6.41
CA VAL A 66 3.12 -20.02 5.66
C VAL A 66 2.14 -20.84 4.82
N ASP A 67 0.98 -21.19 5.37
CA ASP A 67 -0.03 -21.96 4.65
C ASP A 67 -0.57 -21.21 3.42
N ARG A 68 -0.69 -19.88 3.50
CA ARG A 68 -1.08 -19.04 2.36
C ARG A 68 0.02 -18.92 1.33
N VAL A 69 1.28 -18.76 1.74
CA VAL A 69 2.41 -18.69 0.81
C VAL A 69 2.55 -20.00 0.01
N LYS A 70 2.38 -21.16 0.67
CA LYS A 70 2.39 -22.48 -0.01
C LYS A 70 1.30 -22.65 -1.06
N GLN A 71 0.19 -21.92 -0.95
CA GLN A 71 -0.91 -21.97 -1.92
C GLN A 71 -0.66 -21.07 -3.14
N VAL A 72 0.33 -20.17 -3.09
CA VAL A 72 0.64 -19.28 -4.21
C VAL A 72 1.34 -20.07 -5.31
N GLN A 73 0.72 -20.10 -6.48
CA GLN A 73 1.25 -20.76 -7.68
C GLN A 73 1.72 -19.71 -8.68
N ARG A 74 2.97 -19.85 -9.12
CA ARG A 74 3.60 -19.02 -10.15
C ARG A 74 4.33 -19.89 -11.17
N SER A 75 4.28 -19.47 -12.43
CA SER A 75 4.99 -20.14 -13.53
C SER A 75 6.47 -19.81 -13.54
N ASP A 76 6.86 -18.66 -12.98
CA ASP A 76 8.21 -18.11 -13.03
C ASP A 76 9.00 -18.28 -11.73
N LEU A 77 8.32 -18.45 -10.59
CA LEU A 77 8.94 -18.52 -9.25
C LEU A 77 8.51 -19.75 -8.46
N ASP A 78 9.43 -20.26 -7.65
CA ASP A 78 9.15 -21.19 -6.56
C ASP A 78 9.42 -20.54 -5.20
N PHE A 79 8.42 -20.56 -4.31
CA PHE A 79 8.56 -20.07 -2.95
C PHE A 79 9.12 -21.15 -2.04
N ILE A 80 10.31 -20.91 -1.51
CA ILE A 80 11.01 -21.83 -0.61
C ILE A 80 10.69 -21.43 0.84
N ILE A 81 10.17 -22.39 1.61
CA ILE A 81 9.83 -22.24 3.02
C ILE A 81 10.89 -22.94 3.88
N ASN A 82 11.19 -22.40 5.08
CA ASN A 82 12.16 -22.93 6.06
C ASN A 82 13.63 -22.90 5.61
N ASP A 83 13.94 -22.10 4.61
CA ASP A 83 15.29 -21.78 4.18
C ASP A 83 15.32 -20.26 3.94
N LEU A 84 16.36 -19.58 4.39
CA LEU A 84 16.54 -18.14 4.17
C LEU A 84 17.38 -17.87 2.91
N GLY A 85 17.84 -18.92 2.24
CA GLY A 85 18.73 -18.88 1.10
C GLY A 85 20.20 -18.94 1.50
N ASN A 86 21.03 -19.37 0.55
CA ASN A 86 22.48 -19.42 0.71
C ASN A 86 23.13 -18.35 -0.16
N TYR A 87 23.85 -17.41 0.46
CA TYR A 87 24.59 -16.38 -0.27
C TYR A 87 25.62 -16.95 -1.25
N GLN A 88 26.18 -18.13 -0.95
CA GLN A 88 27.19 -18.79 -1.79
C GLN A 88 26.61 -19.39 -3.08
N SER A 89 25.31 -19.73 -3.11
CA SER A 89 24.66 -20.29 -4.31
C SER A 89 24.09 -19.22 -5.24
N GLY A 90 24.16 -17.93 -4.88
CA GLY A 90 23.58 -16.83 -5.67
C GLY A 90 22.05 -16.71 -5.57
N ASP A 91 21.44 -17.50 -4.70
CA ASP A 91 20.00 -17.53 -4.42
C ASP A 91 19.74 -16.80 -3.09
N SER A 92 19.60 -15.48 -3.14
CA SER A 92 19.49 -14.63 -1.94
C SER A 92 18.25 -13.74 -1.89
N VAL A 93 17.30 -13.86 -2.84
CA VAL A 93 16.08 -13.03 -2.81
C VAL A 93 15.09 -13.63 -1.83
N SER A 94 14.75 -12.83 -0.83
CA SER A 94 13.80 -13.20 0.20
C SER A 94 12.60 -12.26 0.19
N ILE A 95 11.46 -12.77 0.61
CA ILE A 95 10.23 -12.02 0.84
C ILE A 95 9.77 -12.08 2.29
N ALA A 96 9.19 -10.99 2.77
CA ALA A 96 8.60 -10.91 4.10
C ALA A 96 7.30 -10.11 4.08
N LEU A 97 6.38 -10.44 4.98
CA LEU A 97 5.31 -9.52 5.37
C LEU A 97 5.87 -8.60 6.46
N ALA A 98 6.08 -7.32 6.14
CA ALA A 98 6.68 -6.37 7.07
C ALA A 98 5.66 -5.33 7.52
N ILE A 99 5.17 -5.43 8.77
CA ILE A 99 4.25 -4.47 9.36
C ILE A 99 4.98 -3.15 9.60
N ASP A 100 4.40 -2.05 9.14
CA ASP A 100 5.04 -0.73 9.20
C ASP A 100 4.17 0.36 9.82
N TRP A 101 2.88 0.09 10.00
CA TRP A 101 2.00 0.96 10.77
C TRP A 101 0.76 0.20 11.29
N GLU A 102 0.37 0.53 12.51
CA GLU A 102 -0.83 0.04 13.17
C GLU A 102 -1.58 1.25 13.73
N ASN A 103 -2.91 1.26 13.57
CA ASN A 103 -3.74 2.36 14.04
C ASN A 103 -5.00 1.85 14.73
N VAL A 104 -5.35 2.52 15.82
CA VAL A 104 -6.62 2.38 16.54
C VAL A 104 -7.16 3.78 16.77
N ALA A 105 -8.18 4.16 16.01
CA ALA A 105 -8.84 5.45 16.16
C ALA A 105 -10.29 5.24 16.61
N THR A 106 -10.63 5.82 17.76
CA THR A 106 -12.01 5.87 18.26
C THR A 106 -12.50 7.30 18.24
N GLU A 107 -13.67 7.52 17.65
CA GLU A 107 -14.35 8.83 17.59
C GLU A 107 -15.76 8.67 18.16
N GLN A 108 -16.25 9.68 18.88
CA GLN A 108 -17.65 9.72 19.30
C GLN A 108 -18.46 10.59 18.34
N ILE A 109 -19.54 10.04 17.78
CA ILE A 109 -20.41 10.69 16.80
C ILE A 109 -21.85 10.35 17.15
N GLY A 110 -22.68 11.35 17.46
CA GLY A 110 -24.12 11.16 17.70
C GLY A 110 -24.44 10.24 18.87
N GLY A 111 -23.60 10.22 19.90
CA GLY A 111 -23.70 9.30 21.03
C GLY A 111 -23.22 7.88 20.75
N LEU A 112 -22.79 7.57 19.53
CA LEU A 112 -22.15 6.30 19.14
C LEU A 112 -20.63 6.45 19.14
N TYR A 113 -19.96 5.31 19.27
CA TYR A 113 -18.51 5.20 19.11
C TYR A 113 -18.20 4.55 17.77
N LYS A 114 -17.49 5.28 16.92
CA LYS A 114 -16.93 4.80 15.66
C LYS A 114 -15.49 4.37 15.91
N LEU A 115 -15.19 3.11 15.62
CA LEU A 115 -13.85 2.54 15.69
C LEU A 115 -13.31 2.32 14.27
N VAL A 116 -12.08 2.77 14.04
CA VAL A 116 -11.33 2.51 12.81
C VAL A 116 -10.02 1.83 13.20
N LEU A 117 -9.78 0.65 12.64
CA LEU A 117 -8.56 -0.12 12.83
C LEU A 117 -7.86 -0.27 11.49
N ASP A 118 -6.56 0.03 11.45
CA ASP A 118 -5.73 -0.11 10.25
C ASP A 118 -4.49 -0.95 10.52
N ILE A 119 -4.14 -1.77 9.54
CA ILE A 119 -2.82 -2.40 9.43
C ILE A 119 -2.25 -2.03 8.08
N HIS A 120 -1.07 -1.44 8.09
CA HIS A 120 -0.25 -1.25 6.91
C HIS A 120 0.99 -2.13 7.01
N ALA A 121 1.35 -2.68 5.85
CA ALA A 121 2.49 -3.56 5.74
C ALA A 121 3.10 -3.45 4.34
N GLN A 122 4.26 -4.07 4.19
CA GLN A 122 4.96 -4.21 2.93
C GLN A 122 5.06 -5.69 2.57
N VAL A 123 4.79 -6.03 1.31
CA VAL A 123 5.49 -7.15 0.70
C VAL A 123 6.92 -6.69 0.49
N LEU A 124 7.81 -7.01 1.43
CA LEU A 124 9.20 -6.59 1.37
C LEU A 124 10.00 -7.64 0.61
N ILE A 125 10.81 -7.18 -0.35
CA ILE A 125 11.74 -8.00 -1.12
C ILE A 125 13.14 -7.52 -0.80
N PHE A 126 14.02 -8.43 -0.43
CA PHE A 126 15.38 -8.08 -0.05
C PHE A 126 16.38 -9.15 -0.47
N ASP A 127 17.62 -8.73 -0.63
CA ASP A 127 18.77 -9.61 -0.82
C ASP A 127 19.30 -9.97 0.56
N TYR A 128 19.07 -11.20 1.00
CA TYR A 128 19.46 -11.71 2.30
C TYR A 128 20.97 -11.64 2.51
N GLY A 129 21.74 -12.04 1.50
CA GLY A 129 23.19 -12.10 1.61
C GLY A 129 23.87 -10.73 1.57
N LYS A 130 23.29 -9.77 0.85
CA LYS A 130 23.74 -8.35 0.90
C LYS A 130 23.08 -7.54 2.01
N GLN A 131 22.11 -8.11 2.70
CA GLN A 131 21.25 -7.41 3.67
C GLN A 131 20.72 -6.09 3.12
N LYS A 132 20.13 -6.11 1.92
CA LYS A 132 19.68 -4.88 1.23
C LYS A 132 18.24 -5.01 0.76
N VAL A 133 17.43 -3.98 0.97
CA VAL A 133 16.09 -3.88 0.39
C VAL A 133 16.21 -3.79 -1.13
N VAL A 134 15.53 -4.70 -1.81
CA VAL A 134 15.49 -4.76 -3.28
C VAL A 134 14.22 -4.09 -3.79
N GLY A 135 13.11 -4.26 -3.11
CA GLY A 135 11.86 -3.59 -3.45
C GLY A 135 10.79 -3.81 -2.39
N SER A 136 9.69 -3.08 -2.50
CA SER A 136 8.54 -3.28 -1.64
C SER A 136 7.25 -2.93 -2.33
N TYR A 137 6.19 -3.65 -2.00
CA TYR A 137 4.85 -3.38 -2.46
C TYR A 137 3.94 -3.12 -1.25
N PRO A 138 3.55 -1.87 -1.00
CA PRO A 138 2.70 -1.52 0.13
C PRO A 138 1.33 -2.19 0.03
N ILE A 139 0.86 -2.74 1.14
CA ILE A 139 -0.44 -3.33 1.33
C ILE A 139 -1.06 -2.80 2.62
N ALA A 140 -2.39 -2.74 2.67
CA ALA A 140 -3.09 -2.28 3.86
C ALA A 140 -4.52 -2.80 3.90
N VAL A 141 -5.00 -3.06 5.11
CA VAL A 141 -6.38 -3.45 5.42
C VAL A 141 -6.95 -2.55 6.50
N GLN A 142 -8.26 -2.32 6.44
CA GLN A 142 -8.98 -1.48 7.40
C GLN A 142 -10.31 -2.13 7.76
N ILE A 143 -10.68 -2.07 9.02
CA ILE A 143 -12.03 -2.36 9.51
C ILE A 143 -12.60 -1.11 10.16
N ARG A 144 -13.88 -0.87 9.89
CA ARG A 144 -14.69 0.12 10.59
C ARG A 144 -15.81 -0.59 11.34
N ASP A 145 -15.99 -0.20 12.58
CA ASP A 145 -17.02 -0.71 13.47
C ASP A 145 -17.72 0.44 14.19
N VAL A 146 -18.98 0.24 14.57
CA VAL A 146 -19.79 1.23 15.29
C VAL A 146 -20.45 0.54 16.47
N SER A 147 -20.34 1.12 17.66
CA SER A 147 -21.01 0.64 18.87
C SER A 147 -21.65 1.73 19.69
N GLN A 148 -22.66 1.36 20.47
CA GLN A 148 -23.32 2.25 21.43
C GLN A 148 -22.39 2.64 22.59
N ASN A 149 -21.54 1.70 23.01
CA ASN A 149 -20.57 1.88 24.08
C ASN A 149 -19.15 1.99 23.50
N GLN A 150 -18.25 2.58 24.30
CA GLN A 150 -16.82 2.60 23.98
C GLN A 150 -16.32 1.16 23.75
N PRO A 151 -15.58 0.90 22.66
CA PRO A 151 -15.02 -0.43 22.40
C PRO A 151 -14.09 -0.87 23.54
N THR A 152 -14.27 -2.11 24.01
CA THR A 152 -13.35 -2.71 24.99
C THR A 152 -12.08 -3.23 24.31
N ASP A 153 -11.02 -3.45 25.08
CA ASP A 153 -9.76 -4.00 24.56
C ASP A 153 -9.97 -5.37 23.93
N GLU A 154 -10.82 -6.24 24.51
CA GLU A 154 -11.14 -7.56 23.96
C GLU A 154 -11.83 -7.46 22.60
N LYS A 155 -12.70 -6.46 22.43
CA LYS A 155 -13.35 -6.20 21.13
C LYS A 155 -12.33 -5.75 20.10
N ILE A 156 -11.44 -4.82 20.46
CA ILE A 156 -10.39 -4.34 19.57
C ILE A 156 -9.46 -5.49 19.17
N GLU A 157 -9.03 -6.32 20.12
CA GLU A 157 -8.22 -7.52 19.86
C GLU A 157 -8.93 -8.50 18.91
N GLY A 158 -10.22 -8.75 19.13
CA GLY A 158 -11.04 -9.60 18.26
C GLY A 158 -11.09 -9.07 16.82
N LEU A 159 -11.24 -7.77 16.64
CA LEU A 159 -11.24 -7.14 15.32
C LEU A 159 -9.85 -7.15 14.66
N PHE A 160 -8.76 -7.04 15.41
CA PHE A 160 -7.41 -7.24 14.87
C PHE A 160 -7.18 -8.68 14.40
N LYS A 161 -7.69 -9.68 15.13
CA LYS A 161 -7.67 -11.08 14.63
C LYS A 161 -8.40 -11.20 13.29
N THR A 162 -9.56 -10.53 13.16
CA THR A 162 -10.29 -10.47 11.89
C THR A 162 -9.47 -9.78 10.79
N LEU A 163 -8.82 -8.66 11.09
CA LEU A 163 -7.93 -7.97 10.13
C LEU A 163 -6.74 -8.82 9.69
N PHE A 164 -6.21 -9.69 10.55
CA PHE A 164 -5.11 -10.56 10.17
C PHE A 164 -5.55 -11.78 9.37
N TYR A 165 -6.52 -12.54 9.86
CA TYR A 165 -6.86 -13.85 9.30
C TYR A 165 -8.36 -14.20 9.37
N GLY A 166 -9.23 -13.20 9.58
CA GLY A 166 -10.67 -13.41 9.61
C GLY A 166 -11.25 -13.66 8.22
N ASN A 167 -12.34 -14.43 8.19
CA ASN A 167 -13.09 -14.72 6.95
C ASN A 167 -14.29 -13.78 6.75
N ASP A 168 -14.55 -12.88 7.71
CA ASP A 168 -15.67 -11.94 7.63
C ASP A 168 -15.32 -10.75 6.72
N LYS A 169 -16.22 -10.38 5.80
CA LYS A 169 -16.07 -9.27 4.83
C LYS A 169 -14.89 -9.38 3.82
N ASN A 170 -14.27 -10.55 3.65
CA ASN A 170 -13.29 -10.89 2.60
C ASN A 170 -12.00 -10.04 2.50
N VAL A 171 -11.58 -9.31 3.53
CA VAL A 171 -10.32 -8.54 3.48
C VAL A 171 -9.54 -8.68 4.78
N ASN A 172 -8.55 -9.55 4.78
CA ASN A 172 -7.54 -9.68 5.84
C ASN A 172 -6.12 -9.55 5.24
N ILE A 173 -5.14 -9.15 6.05
CA ILE A 173 -3.81 -8.78 5.54
C ILE A 173 -3.03 -9.97 5.00
N LEU A 174 -3.24 -11.18 5.53
CA LEU A 174 -2.53 -12.37 5.05
C LEU A 174 -3.01 -12.78 3.65
N ASP A 175 -4.32 -12.67 3.38
CA ASP A 175 -4.89 -12.92 2.06
C ASP A 175 -4.50 -11.81 1.06
N VAL A 176 -4.45 -10.55 1.53
CA VAL A 176 -3.94 -9.44 0.70
C VAL A 176 -2.47 -9.65 0.36
N PHE A 177 -1.66 -10.12 1.31
CA PHE A 177 -0.25 -10.45 1.07
C PHE A 177 -0.11 -11.59 0.05
N SER A 178 -0.83 -12.70 0.21
CA SER A 178 -0.75 -13.85 -0.70
C SER A 178 -1.18 -13.50 -2.13
N ALA A 179 -2.29 -12.77 -2.27
CA ALA A 179 -2.75 -12.24 -3.56
C ALA A 179 -1.74 -11.28 -4.19
N ARG A 180 -1.04 -10.50 -3.36
CA ARG A 180 -0.01 -9.56 -3.83
C ARG A 180 1.22 -10.28 -4.36
N ILE A 181 1.79 -11.24 -3.63
CA ILE A 181 2.98 -11.99 -4.08
C ILE A 181 2.73 -12.84 -5.31
N GLN A 182 1.47 -13.19 -5.59
CA GLN A 182 1.07 -13.88 -6.81
C GLN A 182 1.22 -13.02 -8.07
N THR A 183 1.11 -11.69 -7.94
CA THR A 183 0.98 -10.78 -9.09
C THR A 183 2.14 -9.81 -9.26
N VAL A 184 2.83 -9.45 -8.18
CA VAL A 184 3.94 -8.50 -8.24
C VAL A 184 5.18 -9.10 -8.90
N SER A 185 5.97 -8.25 -9.55
CA SER A 185 7.30 -8.66 -9.99
C SER A 185 8.20 -8.86 -8.77
N ILE A 186 8.93 -9.96 -8.70
CA ILE A 186 9.93 -10.22 -7.66
C ILE A 186 11.25 -10.46 -8.39
N LYS A 187 12.24 -9.59 -8.15
CA LYS A 187 13.50 -9.55 -8.91
C LYS A 187 14.69 -9.48 -7.94
N LYS A 188 15.88 -9.87 -8.41
CA LYS A 188 17.15 -9.68 -7.69
C LYS A 188 17.57 -8.21 -7.58
N SER A 189 17.13 -7.37 -8.51
CA SER A 189 17.36 -5.93 -8.52
C SER A 189 16.28 -5.22 -9.34
N TYR A 190 15.93 -4.00 -8.95
CA TYR A 190 15.09 -3.09 -9.73
C TYR A 190 15.97 -2.02 -10.39
N GLY A 191 15.49 -1.45 -11.50
CA GLY A 191 16.25 -0.48 -12.27
C GLY A 191 16.49 0.83 -11.51
N GLN A 192 15.42 1.40 -10.94
CA GLN A 192 15.44 2.64 -10.16
C GLN A 192 14.44 2.54 -8.99
N TYR A 193 14.77 3.22 -7.89
CA TYR A 193 14.00 3.23 -6.66
C TYR A 193 13.09 4.45 -6.57
N LEU A 194 11.80 4.19 -6.34
CA LEU A 194 10.76 5.20 -6.16
C LEU A 194 10.32 5.24 -4.70
N ARG A 195 10.18 6.44 -4.13
CA ARG A 195 9.76 6.61 -2.74
C ARG A 195 8.88 7.85 -2.58
N VAL A 196 7.91 7.80 -1.67
CA VAL A 196 7.35 9.05 -1.12
C VAL A 196 8.40 9.63 -0.17
N THR A 197 8.92 10.81 -0.47
CA THR A 197 10.02 11.42 0.30
C THR A 197 9.55 12.46 1.30
N GLY A 198 8.35 13.00 1.13
CA GLY A 198 7.81 14.01 2.03
C GLY A 198 6.31 14.19 1.91
N VAL A 199 5.71 14.55 3.05
CA VAL A 199 4.32 14.97 3.15
C VAL A 199 4.27 16.30 3.90
N ASN A 200 3.75 17.32 3.24
CA ASN A 200 3.52 18.64 3.82
C ASN A 200 2.02 18.91 3.97
N ILE A 201 1.62 19.55 5.06
CA ILE A 201 0.23 19.95 5.33
C ILE A 201 0.21 21.48 5.42
N GLU A 202 -0.51 22.14 4.50
CA GLU A 202 -0.70 23.59 4.53
C GLU A 202 -1.74 23.99 5.59
N ASP A 203 -1.61 25.21 6.14
CA ASP A 203 -2.50 25.74 7.20
C ASP A 203 -3.99 25.69 6.83
N LYS A 204 -4.32 25.78 5.54
CA LYS A 204 -5.70 25.71 5.03
C LYS A 204 -6.36 24.34 5.21
N ALA A 205 -5.59 23.28 5.48
CA ALA A 205 -6.12 21.95 5.75
C ALA A 205 -6.55 21.77 7.20
N ARG A 206 -5.83 22.40 8.13
CA ARG A 206 -5.97 22.20 9.59
C ARG A 206 -7.38 22.46 10.14
N PRO A 207 -8.13 23.48 9.68
CA PRO A 207 -9.49 23.74 10.18
C PRO A 207 -10.50 22.61 9.94
N PHE A 208 -10.16 21.62 9.10
CA PHE A 208 -11.03 20.49 8.79
C PHE A 208 -10.67 19.21 9.56
N PHE A 209 -9.58 19.23 10.34
CA PHE A 209 -9.16 18.06 11.09
C PHE A 209 -10.10 17.79 12.27
N PRO A 210 -10.34 16.52 12.62
CA PRO A 210 -11.21 16.15 13.73
C PRO A 210 -10.60 16.52 15.09
N ASN A 211 -9.28 16.71 15.15
CA ASN A 211 -8.57 17.27 16.30
C ASN A 211 -7.37 18.12 15.83
N ASP A 212 -6.88 18.98 16.72
CA ASP A 212 -5.79 19.93 16.51
C ASP A 212 -4.44 19.45 17.08
N GLY A 213 -4.32 18.14 17.39
CA GLY A 213 -3.12 17.57 17.99
C GLY A 213 -1.98 17.33 16.99
N LEU A 214 -0.74 17.62 17.41
CA LEU A 214 0.47 17.32 16.64
C LEU A 214 0.61 15.82 16.29
N ASP A 215 0.09 14.95 17.15
CA ASP A 215 0.09 13.51 16.92
C ASP A 215 -0.84 13.11 15.79
N PHE A 216 -1.98 13.77 15.64
CA PHE A 216 -2.87 13.55 14.51
C PHE A 216 -2.21 13.96 13.19
N GLU A 217 -1.59 15.15 13.11
CA GLU A 217 -0.92 15.57 11.88
C GLU A 217 0.21 14.61 11.49
N ARG A 218 0.97 14.12 12.48
CA ARG A 218 2.03 13.13 12.24
C ARG A 218 1.45 11.82 11.69
N SER A 219 0.43 11.27 12.34
CA SER A 219 -0.24 10.04 11.91
C SER A 219 -0.90 10.19 10.54
N PHE A 220 -1.59 11.31 10.31
CA PHE A 220 -2.24 11.58 9.05
C PHE A 220 -1.24 11.76 7.92
N SER A 221 -0.09 12.42 8.17
CA SER A 221 0.99 12.49 7.18
C SER A 221 1.50 11.11 6.77
N GLY A 222 1.67 10.20 7.74
CA GLY A 222 2.03 8.80 7.48
C GLY A 222 0.98 8.10 6.62
N LEU A 223 -0.31 8.24 6.98
CA LEU A 223 -1.43 7.70 6.23
C LEU A 223 -1.46 8.19 4.78
N LEU A 224 -1.21 9.49 4.53
CA LEU A 224 -1.15 10.04 3.17
C LEU A 224 -0.05 9.41 2.32
N ALA A 225 1.17 9.32 2.87
CA ALA A 225 2.30 8.72 2.17
C ALA A 225 2.03 7.25 1.83
N GLN A 226 1.58 6.49 2.82
CA GLN A 226 1.32 5.06 2.66
C GLN A 226 0.15 4.79 1.72
N SER A 227 -0.93 5.56 1.82
CA SER A 227 -2.09 5.41 0.94
C SER A 227 -1.72 5.73 -0.51
N PHE A 228 -1.00 6.83 -0.74
CA PHE A 228 -0.54 7.18 -2.09
C PHE A 228 0.40 6.11 -2.66
N GLY A 229 1.40 5.67 -1.88
CA GLY A 229 2.33 4.61 -2.28
C GLY A 229 1.61 3.29 -2.61
N LYS A 230 0.64 2.88 -1.78
CA LYS A 230 -0.21 1.71 -2.03
C LYS A 230 -0.96 1.84 -3.35
N PHE A 231 -1.69 2.92 -3.58
CA PHE A 231 -2.48 3.10 -4.81
C PHE A 231 -1.59 3.12 -6.05
N LEU A 232 -0.46 3.83 -5.98
CA LEU A 232 0.51 3.87 -7.06
C LEU A 232 1.09 2.49 -7.35
N SER A 233 1.60 1.79 -6.33
CA SER A 233 2.13 0.44 -6.47
C SER A 233 1.08 -0.54 -7.00
N THR A 234 -0.16 -0.45 -6.51
CA THR A 234 -1.25 -1.36 -6.88
C THR A 234 -1.66 -1.17 -8.33
N ASN A 235 -1.93 0.07 -8.73
CA ASN A 235 -2.47 0.38 -10.04
C ASN A 235 -1.39 0.43 -11.14
N GLN A 236 -0.12 0.61 -10.78
CA GLN A 236 0.99 0.75 -11.73
C GLN A 236 1.99 -0.41 -11.71
N GLY A 237 1.86 -1.36 -10.78
CA GLY A 237 2.77 -2.50 -10.67
C GLY A 237 4.21 -2.14 -10.29
N VAL A 238 4.42 -0.94 -9.72
CA VAL A 238 5.75 -0.44 -9.35
C VAL A 238 6.11 -0.78 -7.91
N SER A 239 7.40 -1.05 -7.69
CA SER A 239 7.97 -1.12 -6.35
C SER A 239 8.05 0.29 -5.75
N MET A 240 7.64 0.42 -4.49
CA MET A 240 7.65 1.66 -3.73
C MET A 240 8.40 1.42 -2.43
N LEU A 241 9.57 2.04 -2.26
CA LEU A 241 10.30 1.96 -1.00
C LEU A 241 9.42 2.50 0.16
N PRO A 242 9.52 1.93 1.38
CA PRO A 242 8.63 2.30 2.47
C PRO A 242 8.83 3.75 2.89
N TYR A 243 7.76 4.45 3.25
CA TYR A 243 7.84 5.83 3.71
C TYR A 243 8.47 5.90 5.11
N SER A 244 9.35 6.87 5.38
CA SER A 244 9.74 7.24 6.74
C SER A 244 9.88 8.75 6.88
N LYS A 245 9.36 9.28 7.99
CA LYS A 245 9.46 10.71 8.31
C LYS A 245 10.76 10.95 9.10
N GLY A 246 11.74 11.63 8.49
CA GLY A 246 13.03 11.96 9.11
C GLY A 246 13.98 10.77 9.31
N GLU A 247 15.08 10.99 10.04
CA GLU A 247 16.18 10.05 10.37
C GLU A 247 15.74 8.73 11.06
N ALA A 248 14.44 8.53 11.29
CA ALA A 248 13.88 7.37 11.99
C ALA A 248 14.04 6.04 11.24
N LEU A 249 14.27 6.09 9.92
CA LEU A 249 15.03 5.05 9.24
C LEU A 249 16.36 5.71 8.91
N GLY A 250 17.41 5.40 9.67
CA GLY A 250 18.75 5.47 9.10
C GLY A 250 18.78 4.67 7.80
N ASN A 251 19.88 4.66 7.06
CA ASN A 251 19.99 3.82 5.86
C ASN A 251 19.84 2.31 6.15
N LYS A 252 19.47 1.90 7.37
CA LYS A 252 19.24 0.54 7.82
C LYS A 252 17.83 0.41 8.42
N MET A 253 17.12 -0.61 8.00
CA MET A 253 15.84 -1.06 8.50
C MET A 253 16.07 -2.27 9.40
N ALA A 254 15.95 -2.07 10.71
CA ALA A 254 15.89 -3.19 11.64
C ALA A 254 14.56 -3.94 11.43
N MET A 255 14.66 -5.26 11.36
CA MET A 255 13.54 -6.17 11.21
C MET A 255 13.73 -7.33 12.16
N ARG A 256 12.67 -7.65 12.89
CA ARG A 256 12.60 -8.90 13.66
C ARG A 256 11.60 -9.83 13.01
N PHE A 257 12.06 -11.02 12.64
CA PHE A 257 11.21 -12.07 12.11
C PHE A 257 10.53 -12.85 13.24
N ALA A 258 9.38 -13.47 12.95
CA ALA A 258 8.64 -14.27 13.93
C ALA A 258 9.45 -15.46 14.49
N ASN A 259 10.50 -15.90 13.79
CA ASN A 259 11.45 -16.91 14.27
C ASN A 259 12.46 -16.38 15.30
N GLY A 260 12.49 -15.06 15.55
CA GLY A 260 13.37 -14.40 16.51
C GLY A 260 14.61 -13.74 15.89
N ASP A 261 14.91 -13.98 14.60
CA ASP A 261 16.08 -13.40 13.95
C ASP A 261 15.93 -11.89 13.75
N ILE A 262 17.05 -11.16 13.88
CA ILE A 262 17.10 -9.71 13.70
C ILE A 262 18.04 -9.38 12.53
N PHE A 263 17.52 -8.65 11.55
CA PHE A 263 18.28 -8.19 10.39
C PHE A 263 18.25 -6.69 10.29
N ASN A 264 19.37 -6.10 9.87
CA ASN A 264 19.46 -4.68 9.55
C ASN A 264 19.62 -4.55 8.04
N LEU A 265 18.52 -4.32 7.33
CA LEU A 265 18.53 -4.21 5.88
C LEU A 265 18.89 -2.79 5.43
N GLU A 266 19.89 -2.66 4.58
CA GLU A 266 20.20 -1.39 3.94
C GLU A 266 19.06 -0.95 3.02
N ILE A 267 18.56 0.28 3.22
CA ILE A 267 17.58 0.89 2.34
C ILE A 267 18.35 1.64 1.24
N PRO A 268 18.13 1.31 -0.04
CA PRO A 268 18.80 2.00 -1.13
C PRO A 268 18.42 3.48 -1.18
N SER A 269 19.33 4.29 -1.75
CA SER A 269 19.04 5.68 -2.09
C SER A 269 17.84 5.79 -3.03
N THR A 270 17.07 6.85 -2.88
CA THR A 270 15.89 7.10 -3.69
C THR A 270 16.29 7.79 -4.99
N ASP A 271 16.16 7.11 -6.12
CA ASP A 271 16.40 7.71 -7.43
C ASP A 271 15.29 8.72 -7.77
N PHE A 272 14.03 8.38 -7.49
CA PHE A 272 12.89 9.26 -7.72
C PHE A 272 12.07 9.50 -6.46
N GLY A 273 11.93 10.76 -6.09
CA GLY A 273 11.19 11.21 -4.92
C GLY A 273 9.80 11.74 -5.29
N ILE A 274 8.80 11.35 -4.50
CA ILE A 274 7.45 11.90 -4.57
C ILE A 274 7.18 12.72 -3.31
N ASN A 275 6.96 14.02 -3.51
CA ASN A 275 6.54 14.95 -2.47
C ASN A 275 5.04 15.21 -2.59
N LEU A 276 4.32 15.00 -1.49
CA LEU A 276 2.89 15.26 -1.37
C LEU A 276 2.67 16.54 -0.56
N THR A 277 1.78 17.42 -1.01
CA THR A 277 1.35 18.58 -0.21
C THR A 277 -0.17 18.61 -0.13
N LEU A 278 -0.71 18.45 1.07
CA LEU A 278 -2.12 18.67 1.35
C LEU A 278 -2.39 20.17 1.46
N ARG A 279 -3.08 20.70 0.46
CA ARG A 279 -3.37 22.14 0.35
C ARG A 279 -4.62 22.56 1.10
N GLY A 280 -5.49 21.60 1.40
CA GLY A 280 -6.68 21.79 2.20
C GLY A 280 -7.92 21.15 1.61
N PHE A 281 -9.06 21.50 2.20
CA PHE A 281 -10.36 20.94 1.87
C PHE A 281 -11.38 22.04 1.62
N LYS A 282 -12.52 21.68 1.02
CA LYS A 282 -13.66 22.59 0.86
C LYS A 282 -14.97 21.81 0.83
N LYS A 283 -15.91 22.19 1.69
CA LYS A 283 -17.31 21.75 1.64
C LYS A 283 -18.18 22.79 0.96
N GLY A 284 -19.20 22.37 0.22
CA GLY A 284 -20.22 23.26 -0.32
C GLY A 284 -21.53 22.52 -0.62
N SER A 285 -22.67 23.17 -0.38
CA SER A 285 -23.98 22.63 -0.78
C SER A 285 -24.14 22.70 -2.29
N VAL A 286 -24.58 21.61 -2.93
CA VAL A 286 -24.76 21.51 -4.39
C VAL A 286 -26.21 21.26 -4.80
N GLY A 287 -27.11 21.09 -3.83
CA GLY A 287 -28.54 20.96 -4.08
C GLY A 287 -29.30 20.56 -2.83
N LYS A 288 -30.55 21.00 -2.72
CA LYS A 288 -31.44 20.69 -1.59
C LYS A 288 -32.84 20.35 -2.10
N THR A 289 -33.42 19.29 -1.57
CA THR A 289 -34.83 18.90 -1.78
C THR A 289 -35.59 18.95 -0.45
N SER A 290 -36.85 18.52 -0.43
CA SER A 290 -37.64 18.37 0.79
C SER A 290 -37.23 17.17 1.65
N SER A 291 -36.37 16.27 1.15
CA SER A 291 -35.96 15.04 1.86
C SER A 291 -34.45 14.93 2.07
N LYS A 292 -33.63 15.62 1.28
CA LYS A 292 -32.16 15.53 1.35
C LYS A 292 -31.46 16.83 0.98
N GLU A 293 -30.22 16.98 1.45
CA GLU A 293 -29.27 17.99 1.01
C GLU A 293 -28.00 17.28 0.49
N ALA A 294 -27.50 17.72 -0.66
CA ALA A 294 -26.30 17.20 -1.28
C ALA A 294 -25.11 18.13 -1.01
N PHE A 295 -24.03 17.59 -0.47
CA PHE A 295 -22.80 18.31 -0.17
C PHE A 295 -21.66 17.78 -1.03
N ALA A 296 -20.89 18.71 -1.61
CA ALA A 296 -19.64 18.43 -2.29
C ALA A 296 -18.46 18.60 -1.32
N TYR A 297 -17.60 17.58 -1.26
CA TYR A 297 -16.37 17.51 -0.45
C TYR A 297 -15.16 17.51 -1.38
N GLY A 298 -14.53 18.68 -1.51
CA GLY A 298 -13.33 18.87 -2.30
C GLY A 298 -12.06 18.64 -1.49
N SER A 299 -11.14 17.84 -2.03
CA SER A 299 -9.80 17.60 -1.48
C SER A 299 -8.75 18.11 -2.46
N TYR A 300 -7.76 18.87 -1.96
CA TYR A 300 -6.78 19.56 -2.79
C TYR A 300 -5.37 19.15 -2.39
N MET A 301 -4.63 18.56 -3.34
CA MET A 301 -3.25 18.12 -3.16
C MET A 301 -2.33 18.82 -4.16
N ARG A 302 -1.03 18.80 -3.91
CA ARG A 302 0.02 18.94 -4.92
C ARG A 302 0.82 17.64 -4.92
N ILE A 303 1.10 17.12 -6.11
CA ILE A 303 2.03 16.01 -6.29
C ILE A 303 3.23 16.55 -7.05
N LYS A 304 4.42 16.30 -6.50
CA LYS A 304 5.70 16.58 -7.14
C LYS A 304 6.48 15.28 -7.29
N LEU A 305 6.88 14.94 -8.51
CA LEU A 305 7.81 13.86 -8.84
C LEU A 305 9.11 14.46 -9.33
N GLU A 306 10.21 14.09 -8.68
CA GLU A 306 11.54 14.62 -8.98
C GLU A 306 12.62 13.54 -8.88
N GLN A 307 13.77 13.81 -9.49
CA GLN A 307 15.02 13.08 -9.28
C GLN A 307 15.91 13.95 -8.39
N PRO A 308 16.00 13.66 -7.07
CA PRO A 308 16.61 14.56 -6.09
C PRO A 308 18.06 14.94 -6.42
N ASP A 309 18.87 13.96 -6.79
CA ASP A 309 20.31 14.14 -7.04
C ASP A 309 20.63 15.09 -8.19
N PHE A 310 19.69 15.25 -9.13
CA PHE A 310 19.84 16.13 -10.30
C PHE A 310 18.93 17.37 -10.23
N GLY A 311 18.12 17.52 -9.16
CA GLY A 311 17.14 18.60 -9.03
C GLY A 311 16.09 18.65 -10.14
N LYS A 312 15.91 17.54 -10.88
CA LYS A 312 15.05 17.50 -12.07
C LYS A 312 13.62 17.15 -11.69
N VAL A 313 12.68 18.01 -12.06
CA VAL A 313 11.24 17.82 -11.80
C VAL A 313 10.56 17.29 -13.06
N TYR A 314 9.78 16.22 -12.92
CA TYR A 314 9.05 15.56 -14.02
C TYR A 314 7.55 15.84 -13.97
N PHE A 315 7.03 16.06 -12.77
CA PHE A 315 5.64 16.40 -12.55
C PHE A 315 5.56 17.28 -11.33
N ASP A 316 4.85 18.40 -11.41
CA ASP A 316 4.63 19.26 -10.26
C ASP A 316 3.35 20.06 -10.43
N LYS A 317 2.23 19.46 -10.00
CA LYS A 317 0.91 20.01 -10.25
C LYS A 317 0.00 19.93 -9.05
N PRO A 318 -0.82 20.97 -8.80
CA PRO A 318 -1.96 20.84 -7.93
C PRO A 318 -2.98 19.91 -8.60
N ILE A 319 -3.55 19.02 -7.81
CA ILE A 319 -4.62 18.13 -8.22
C ILE A 319 -5.77 18.21 -7.20
N ARG A 320 -6.99 17.95 -7.66
CA ARG A 320 -8.18 17.95 -6.81
C ARG A 320 -9.14 16.83 -7.18
N ASN A 321 -9.90 16.39 -6.18
CA ASN A 321 -11.09 15.59 -6.36
C ASN A 321 -12.28 16.22 -5.64
N VAL A 322 -13.48 15.89 -6.08
CA VAL A 322 -14.73 16.28 -5.42
C VAL A 322 -15.62 15.05 -5.33
N ALA A 323 -15.95 14.63 -4.12
CA ALA A 323 -16.96 13.63 -3.83
C ALA A 323 -18.29 14.31 -3.47
N VAL A 324 -19.42 13.73 -3.86
CA VAL A 324 -20.75 14.24 -3.49
C VAL A 324 -21.39 13.24 -2.55
N LYS A 325 -21.85 13.71 -1.40
CA LYS A 325 -22.59 12.91 -0.40
C LYS A 325 -23.97 13.51 -0.23
N GLU A 326 -24.99 12.67 -0.36
CA GLU A 326 -26.37 13.03 -0.05
C GLU A 326 -26.65 12.75 1.43
N VAL A 327 -27.25 13.72 2.11
CA VAL A 327 -27.56 13.66 3.54
C VAL A 327 -29.07 13.87 3.71
N PRO A 328 -29.81 12.93 4.32
CA PRO A 328 -31.21 13.14 4.67
C PRO A 328 -31.39 14.35 5.59
N ILE A 329 -32.44 15.15 5.42
CA ILE A 329 -32.69 16.31 6.29
C ILE A 329 -32.89 15.90 7.76
N THR A 330 -33.33 14.66 7.99
CA THR A 330 -33.50 14.08 9.32
C THR A 330 -32.17 13.73 10.01
N GLN A 331 -31.06 13.70 9.28
CA GLN A 331 -29.74 13.43 9.85
C GLN A 331 -29.17 14.72 10.46
N THR A 332 -29.11 14.76 11.79
CA THR A 332 -28.66 15.93 12.56
C THR A 332 -27.14 16.06 12.61
N GLU A 333 -26.40 14.97 12.44
CA GLU A 333 -24.94 14.95 12.48
C GLU A 333 -24.34 14.36 11.21
N VAL A 334 -23.38 15.06 10.62
CA VAL A 334 -22.67 14.63 9.41
C VAL A 334 -21.19 14.57 9.71
N ASP A 335 -20.62 13.38 9.57
CA ASP A 335 -19.16 13.19 9.57
C ASP A 335 -18.59 13.74 8.24
N ASP A 336 -18.20 15.01 8.29
CA ASP A 336 -17.56 15.72 7.18
C ASP A 336 -16.13 15.24 6.95
N TRP A 337 -15.43 14.89 8.02
CA TRP A 337 -14.04 14.44 7.97
C TRP A 337 -13.90 13.14 7.16
N ALA A 338 -14.74 12.15 7.43
CA ALA A 338 -14.75 10.91 6.65
C ALA A 338 -15.01 11.17 5.15
N ALA A 339 -15.89 12.11 4.82
CA ALA A 339 -16.17 12.47 3.42
C ALA A 339 -14.97 13.16 2.74
N PHE A 340 -14.18 13.95 3.47
CA PHE A 340 -12.93 14.50 2.97
C PHE A 340 -11.85 13.44 2.74
N GLN A 341 -11.69 12.50 3.67
CA GLN A 341 -10.77 11.38 3.52
C GLN A 341 -11.14 10.50 2.33
N GLU A 342 -12.42 10.18 2.15
CA GLU A 342 -12.92 9.43 0.99
C GLU A 342 -12.60 10.15 -0.31
N SER A 343 -12.90 11.45 -0.40
CA SER A 343 -12.56 12.27 -1.57
C SER A 343 -11.06 12.27 -1.87
N LEU A 344 -10.23 12.28 -0.83
CA LEU A 344 -8.76 12.26 -0.95
C LEU A 344 -8.21 10.90 -1.38
N PHE A 345 -8.69 9.78 -0.84
CA PHE A 345 -8.24 8.46 -1.26
C PHE A 345 -8.76 8.11 -2.67
N ALA A 346 -9.97 8.55 -3.03
CA ALA A 346 -10.45 8.47 -4.40
C ALA A 346 -9.58 9.30 -5.37
N LEU A 347 -9.01 10.43 -4.91
CA LEU A 347 -8.04 11.18 -5.70
C LEU A 347 -6.77 10.36 -5.96
N PHE A 348 -6.20 9.71 -4.95
CA PHE A 348 -4.99 8.88 -5.10
C PHE A 348 -5.23 7.67 -6.00
N ASP A 349 -6.33 6.94 -5.79
CA ASP A 349 -6.70 5.81 -6.63
C ASP A 349 -6.90 6.23 -8.08
N LYS A 350 -7.68 7.29 -8.32
CA LYS A 350 -7.93 7.76 -9.67
C LYS A 350 -6.69 8.34 -10.34
N PHE A 351 -5.91 9.15 -9.62
CA PHE A 351 -4.64 9.68 -10.13
C PHE A 351 -3.72 8.56 -10.57
N SER A 352 -3.52 7.55 -9.72
CA SER A 352 -2.63 6.44 -10.04
C SER A 352 -3.12 5.61 -11.23
N LYS A 353 -4.43 5.40 -11.43
CA LYS A 353 -4.96 4.72 -12.62
C LYS A 353 -4.75 5.51 -13.91
N GLU A 354 -4.97 6.82 -13.87
CA GLU A 354 -4.92 7.72 -15.04
C GLU A 354 -3.50 8.02 -15.52
N ILE A 355 -2.44 7.56 -14.85
CA ILE A 355 -1.05 7.72 -15.32
C ILE A 355 -0.79 6.95 -16.62
N ASN A 356 -1.38 5.76 -16.79
CA ASN A 356 -1.11 4.92 -17.96
C ASN A 356 -1.82 5.39 -19.22
N ASP A 357 -3.08 5.77 -19.06
CA ASP A 357 -3.97 6.27 -20.11
C ASP A 357 -4.79 7.42 -19.53
N THR A 358 -4.30 8.64 -19.76
CA THR A 358 -4.84 9.84 -19.11
C THR A 358 -6.01 10.42 -19.90
N ASP A 359 -7.22 10.39 -19.32
CA ASP A 359 -8.35 11.09 -19.91
C ASP A 359 -8.13 12.60 -19.87
N LYS A 360 -8.24 13.24 -21.05
CA LYS A 360 -8.01 14.67 -21.21
C LYS A 360 -8.96 15.52 -20.37
N LYS A 361 -10.25 15.14 -20.28
CA LYS A 361 -11.24 15.91 -19.52
C LYS A 361 -10.99 15.79 -18.02
N TRP A 362 -10.65 14.59 -17.56
CA TRP A 362 -10.24 14.33 -16.19
C TRP A 362 -8.99 15.11 -15.83
N ALA A 363 -7.91 15.01 -16.61
CA ALA A 363 -6.67 15.74 -16.36
C ALA A 363 -6.91 17.25 -16.27
N GLN A 364 -7.76 17.79 -17.17
CA GLN A 364 -8.15 19.19 -17.12
C GLN A 364 -8.89 19.55 -15.81
N LYS A 365 -9.92 18.77 -15.45
CA LYS A 365 -10.74 18.99 -14.25
C LYS A 365 -9.91 18.89 -12.96
N THR A 366 -9.11 17.84 -12.87
CA THR A 366 -8.30 17.49 -11.69
C THR A 366 -7.14 18.44 -11.51
N THR A 367 -6.47 18.89 -12.56
CA THR A 367 -5.41 19.92 -12.43
C THR A 367 -5.92 21.35 -12.39
N GLY A 368 -7.21 21.57 -12.73
CA GLY A 368 -7.76 22.91 -12.89
C GLY A 368 -7.15 23.69 -14.07
N SER A 369 -6.53 22.99 -15.02
CA SER A 369 -5.87 23.61 -16.17
C SER A 369 -6.89 24.19 -17.16
N LYS A 370 -6.49 25.26 -17.86
CA LYS A 370 -7.28 25.82 -18.95
C LYS A 370 -7.23 24.88 -20.15
N LYS A 371 -8.23 25.00 -21.05
CA LYS A 371 -8.34 24.15 -22.25
C LYS A 371 -7.07 24.18 -23.12
N ASN A 372 -6.35 25.30 -23.15
CA ASN A 372 -5.14 25.46 -23.96
C ASN A 372 -3.90 24.83 -23.30
N ASP A 373 -3.88 24.66 -21.98
CA ASP A 373 -2.73 24.16 -21.22
C ASP A 373 -2.78 22.63 -21.03
N VAL A 374 -3.93 22.00 -21.31
CA VAL A 374 -4.13 20.55 -21.11
C VAL A 374 -3.13 19.70 -21.89
N LYS A 375 -2.64 20.17 -23.04
CA LYS A 375 -1.60 19.45 -23.80
C LYS A 375 -0.28 19.34 -23.01
N LEU A 376 0.06 20.37 -22.23
CA LEU A 376 1.26 20.34 -21.38
C LEU A 376 1.05 19.38 -20.20
N VAL A 377 -0.13 19.41 -19.59
CA VAL A 377 -0.49 18.48 -18.51
C VAL A 377 -0.37 17.03 -18.97
N LEU A 378 -0.91 16.69 -20.15
CA LEU A 378 -0.81 15.33 -20.70
C LEU A 378 0.66 14.91 -20.94
N LYS A 379 1.54 15.85 -21.34
CA LYS A 379 2.98 15.56 -21.45
C LYS A 379 3.64 15.29 -20.10
N GLU A 380 3.24 15.98 -19.04
CA GLU A 380 3.76 15.72 -17.68
C GLU A 380 3.28 14.36 -17.16
N PHE A 381 2.04 13.95 -17.45
CA PHE A 381 1.57 12.58 -17.15
C PHE A 381 2.35 11.51 -17.93
N ASP A 382 2.65 11.74 -19.21
CA ASP A 382 3.51 10.84 -20.00
C ASP A 382 4.94 10.78 -19.44
N GLN A 383 5.48 11.89 -18.95
CA GLN A 383 6.76 11.90 -18.23
C GLN A 383 6.69 11.09 -16.92
N PHE A 384 5.62 11.25 -16.15
CA PHE A 384 5.38 10.46 -14.94
C PHE A 384 5.37 8.96 -15.26
N LYS A 385 4.60 8.55 -16.27
CA LYS A 385 4.54 7.16 -16.75
C LYS A 385 5.92 6.61 -17.12
N LYS A 386 6.72 7.36 -17.89
CA LYS A 386 8.09 6.98 -18.26
C LYS A 386 9.00 6.78 -17.06
N ILE A 387 8.79 7.53 -15.97
CA ILE A 387 9.52 7.31 -14.72
C ILE A 387 9.06 6.02 -14.04
N LEU A 388 7.75 5.77 -14.00
CA LEU A 388 7.24 4.51 -13.45
C LEU A 388 7.74 3.29 -14.20
N ASP A 389 7.82 3.34 -15.53
CA ASP A 389 8.34 2.24 -16.35
C ASP A 389 9.78 1.88 -15.98
N LYS A 390 10.59 2.85 -15.53
CA LYS A 390 11.96 2.62 -15.05
C LYS A 390 12.03 1.94 -13.67
N CYS A 391 10.93 1.98 -12.92
CA CYS A 391 10.81 1.47 -11.55
C CYS A 391 10.07 0.12 -11.48
N ARG A 392 9.67 -0.46 -12.63
CA ARG A 392 8.94 -1.74 -12.71
C ARG A 392 9.84 -2.97 -12.67
#